data_AF-A0AAX0WRY8-F1
#
_entry.id   AF-A0AAX0WRY8-F1
#
_cell.length_a   1.000
_cell.length_b   1.000
_cell.length_c   1.000
_cell.angle_alpha   90.00
_cell.angle_beta   90.00
_cell.angle_gamma   90.00
#
_symmetry.space_group_name_H-M   'P 1'
#
loop_
_entity.id
_entity.type
_entity.pdbx_description
1 polymer ?
#
loop_
_entity_poly.entity_id
_entity_poly.type
_entity_poly.pdbx_seq_one_letter_code
_entity_poly.pdbx_strand_id
1 'polypeptide(L)'
;MSIIEYQAKIEEWSIQGVQASTIFAHLQQEHGFKGSYSVVQHHMKVLKDKQRPVTTILEFNPAEAAQVDFGQGPKLVDERIGEEVKTWIFVMVLF
;
A
#
# COMPACT_ATOMS: atom_id res chain seq x y z
N MET A 1 8.74 31.92 -5.86
CA MET A 1 8.48 30.77 -6.74
C MET A 1 7.84 29.69 -5.90
N SER A 2 6.57 29.40 -6.17
CA SER A 2 5.78 28.44 -5.40
C SER A 2 5.92 27.04 -5.98
N ILE A 3 5.83 25.99 -5.15
CA ILE A 3 5.82 24.59 -5.64
C ILE A 3 4.65 24.31 -6.59
N ILE A 4 3.58 25.12 -6.51
CA ILE A 4 2.38 25.02 -7.36
C ILE A 4 2.73 25.13 -8.85
N GLU A 5 3.72 25.97 -9.21
CA GLU A 5 4.17 26.16 -10.59
C GLU A 5 4.77 24.87 -11.19
N TYR A 6 5.24 23.97 -10.32
CA TYR A 6 5.91 22.72 -10.70
C TYR A 6 5.06 21.48 -10.45
N GLN A 7 3.83 21.64 -9.96
CA GLN A 7 2.96 20.54 -9.56
C GLN A 7 2.77 19.52 -10.69
N ALA A 8 2.43 19.97 -11.90
CA ALA A 8 2.20 19.08 -13.05
C ALA A 8 3.45 18.25 -13.40
N LYS A 9 4.65 18.84 -13.34
CA LYS A 9 5.91 18.14 -13.60
C LYS A 9 6.25 17.14 -12.49
N ILE A 10 6.04 17.54 -11.23
CA ILE A 10 6.26 16.66 -10.07
C ILE A 10 5.30 15.46 -10.14
N GLU A 11 4.05 15.67 -10.55
CA GLU A 11 3.06 14.60 -10.77
C GLU A 11 3.51 13.64 -11.86
N GLU A 12 3.92 14.15 -13.03
CA GLU A 12 4.43 13.35 -14.14
C GLU A 12 5.65 12.50 -13.73
N TRP A 13 6.66 13.12 -13.14
CA TRP A 13 7.87 12.42 -12.69
C TRP A 13 7.59 11.44 -11.55
N SER A 14 6.64 11.75 -10.67
CA SER A 14 6.21 10.83 -9.63
C SER A 14 5.53 9.59 -10.22
N ILE A 15 4.72 9.73 -11.27
CA ILE A 15 4.10 8.60 -11.98
C ILE A 15 5.17 7.75 -12.69
N GLN A 16 6.21 8.39 -13.23
CA GLN A 16 7.38 7.71 -13.82
C GLN A 16 8.31 7.05 -12.78
N GLY A 17 8.03 7.21 -11.48
CA GLY A 17 8.83 6.60 -10.40
C GLY A 17 10.15 7.32 -10.11
N VAL A 18 10.30 8.57 -10.54
CA VAL A 18 11.50 9.37 -10.27
C VAL A 18 11.57 9.73 -8.78
N GLN A 19 12.76 9.59 -8.19
CA GLN A 19 12.97 9.87 -6.77
C GLN A 19 12.83 11.38 -6.46
N ALA A 20 12.34 11.70 -5.26
CA ALA A 20 12.16 13.07 -4.79
C ALA A 20 13.46 13.90 -4.82
N SER A 21 14.59 13.27 -4.53
CA SER A 21 15.93 13.89 -4.56
C SER A 21 16.31 14.32 -5.97
N THR A 22 16.07 13.46 -6.96
CA THR A 22 16.29 13.73 -8.38
C THR A 22 15.38 14.85 -8.89
N ILE A 23 14.09 14.79 -8.55
CA ILE A 23 13.12 15.85 -8.88
C ILE A 23 13.59 17.18 -8.29
N PHE A 24 13.99 17.21 -7.01
CA PHE A 24 14.45 18.43 -6.36
C PHE A 24 15.71 19.01 -7.01
N ALA A 25 16.72 18.18 -7.29
CA ALA A 25 17.93 18.62 -7.98
C ALA A 25 17.63 19.22 -9.36
N HIS A 26 16.77 18.56 -10.14
CA HIS A 26 16.36 19.05 -11.45
C HIS A 26 15.55 20.37 -11.36
N LEU A 27 14.67 20.50 -10.36
CA LEU A 27 13.94 21.74 -10.11
C LEU A 27 14.89 22.89 -9.73
N GLN A 28 15.98 22.63 -9.01
CA GLN A 28 16.97 23.65 -8.68
C GLN A 28 17.80 24.05 -9.90
N GLN A 29 18.29 23.09 -10.67
CA GLN A 29 19.21 23.32 -11.80
C GLN A 29 18.52 23.95 -13.01
N GLU A 30 17.40 23.38 -13.45
CA GLU A 30 16.76 23.77 -14.72
C GLU A 30 15.66 24.81 -14.53
N HIS A 31 15.16 24.97 -13.30
CA HIS A 31 13.99 25.81 -13.01
C HIS A 31 14.22 26.82 -11.89
N GLY A 32 15.41 26.84 -11.28
CA GLY A 32 15.75 27.83 -10.24
C GLY A 32 14.87 27.76 -8.99
N PHE A 33 14.34 26.58 -8.67
CA PHE A 33 13.47 26.38 -7.52
C PHE A 33 14.19 26.73 -6.19
N LYS A 34 13.61 27.65 -5.43
CA LYS A 34 14.18 28.15 -4.16
C LYS A 34 13.54 27.55 -2.91
N GLY A 35 12.59 26.63 -3.07
CA GLY A 35 11.97 25.93 -1.94
C GLY A 35 12.90 24.87 -1.34
N SER A 36 12.50 24.30 -0.20
CA SER A 36 13.25 23.20 0.42
C SER A 36 12.85 21.85 -0.18
N TYR A 37 13.79 20.90 -0.10
CA TYR A 37 13.57 19.50 -0.45
C TYR A 37 12.31 18.91 0.23
N SER A 38 12.08 19.26 1.50
CA SER A 38 10.93 18.80 2.27
C SER A 38 9.58 19.18 1.64
N VAL A 39 9.50 20.29 0.91
CA VAL A 39 8.27 20.68 0.21
C VAL A 39 7.97 19.70 -0.94
N VAL A 40 8.99 19.31 -1.71
CA VAL A 40 8.87 18.31 -2.79
C VAL A 40 8.49 16.95 -2.20
N GLN A 41 9.17 16.53 -1.14
CA GLN A 41 8.89 15.26 -0.47
C GLN A 41 7.46 15.21 0.09
N HIS A 42 7.00 16.27 0.74
CA HIS A 42 5.63 16.36 1.25
C HIS A 42 4.62 16.28 0.10
N HIS A 43 4.84 17.01 -0.98
CA HIS A 43 3.95 17.03 -2.12
C HIS A 43 3.84 15.65 -2.79
N MET A 44 4.96 14.97 -3.02
CA MET A 44 4.97 13.60 -3.54
C MET A 44 4.26 12.62 -2.62
N LYS A 45 4.37 12.77 -1.29
CA LYS A 45 3.64 11.95 -0.33
C LYS A 45 2.13 12.14 -0.47
N VAL A 46 1.66 13.38 -0.59
CA VAL A 46 0.23 13.68 -0.81
C VAL A 46 -0.28 13.06 -2.11
N LEU A 47 0.50 13.13 -3.19
CA LEU A 47 0.16 12.49 -4.47
C LEU A 47 0.03 10.97 -4.32
N LYS A 48 0.98 10.34 -3.64
CA LYS A 48 0.96 8.89 -3.38
C LYS A 48 -0.23 8.47 -2.52
N ASP A 49 -0.59 9.27 -1.52
CA ASP A 49 -1.75 9.01 -0.67
C ASP A 49 -3.07 9.13 -1.44
N LYS A 50 -3.17 10.06 -2.40
CA LYS A 50 -4.32 10.17 -3.32
C LYS A 50 -4.41 9.02 -4.32
N GLN A 51 -3.27 8.44 -4.72
CA GLN A 51 -3.20 7.32 -5.66
C GLN A 51 -3.33 5.95 -4.99
N ARG A 52 -3.54 5.87 -3.67
CA ARG A 52 -3.76 4.58 -3.00
C ARG A 52 -4.95 3.89 -3.69
N PRO A 53 -4.79 2.62 -4.11
CA PRO A 53 -5.87 1.90 -4.78
C PRO A 53 -7.10 1.94 -3.88
N VAL A 54 -8.18 2.51 -4.41
CA VAL A 54 -9.49 2.50 -3.77
C VAL A 54 -9.82 1.03 -3.50
N THR A 55 -10.07 0.69 -2.25
CA THR A 55 -10.52 -0.65 -1.89
C THR A 55 -11.78 -0.94 -2.71
N THR A 56 -11.75 -2.00 -3.52
CA THR A 56 -12.94 -2.40 -4.29
C THR A 56 -13.97 -2.91 -3.30
N ILE A 57 -15.16 -2.30 -3.29
CA ILE A 57 -16.30 -2.83 -2.54
C ILE A 57 -16.75 -4.08 -3.28
N LEU A 58 -16.80 -5.20 -2.55
CA LEU A 58 -17.38 -6.43 -3.04
C LEU A 58 -18.81 -6.52 -2.47
N GLU A 59 -19.80 -6.60 -3.34
CA GLU A 59 -21.22 -6.71 -2.98
C GLU A 59 -21.75 -8.07 -3.43
N PHE A 60 -22.47 -8.76 -2.53
CA PHE A 60 -22.99 -10.11 -2.74
C PHE A 60 -24.38 -10.19 -2.11
N ASN A 61 -25.28 -10.96 -2.72
CA ASN A 61 -26.54 -11.32 -2.08
C ASN A 61 -26.29 -12.31 -0.94
N PRO A 62 -27.22 -12.42 0.03
CA PRO A 62 -27.11 -13.44 1.07
C PRO A 62 -26.95 -14.84 0.48
N ALA A 63 -25.98 -15.59 1.00
CA ALA A 63 -25.60 -16.94 0.56
C ALA A 63 -24.95 -17.03 -0.84
N GLU A 64 -24.56 -15.91 -1.44
CA GLU A 64 -23.86 -15.88 -2.74
C GLU A 64 -22.34 -16.03 -2.60
N ALA A 65 -21.77 -15.64 -1.46
CA ALA A 65 -20.34 -15.71 -1.23
C ALA A 65 -20.01 -16.18 0.19
N ALA A 66 -18.87 -16.85 0.31
CA ALA A 66 -18.33 -17.31 1.59
C ALA A 66 -16.87 -16.87 1.75
N GLN A 67 -16.52 -16.44 2.95
CA GLN A 67 -15.15 -16.22 3.35
C GLN A 67 -14.60 -17.55 3.86
N VAL A 68 -13.43 -17.93 3.35
CA VAL A 68 -12.71 -19.13 3.75
C VAL A 68 -11.37 -18.73 4.29
N ASP A 69 -11.11 -19.09 5.55
CA ASP A 69 -9.83 -18.93 6.21
C ASP A 69 -9.23 -20.31 6.51
N PHE A 70 -7.97 -20.50 6.17
CA PHE A 70 -7.22 -21.72 6.46
C PHE A 70 -5.90 -21.37 7.11
N GLY A 71 -5.57 -22.03 8.22
CA GLY A 71 -4.37 -21.69 8.97
C GLY A 71 -3.92 -22.77 9.92
N GLN A 72 -2.69 -22.62 10.41
CA GLN A 72 -2.14 -23.49 11.44
C GLN A 72 -2.78 -23.15 12.79
N GLY A 73 -3.35 -24.16 13.45
CA GLY A 73 -3.85 -24.05 14.82
C GLY A 73 -2.74 -24.29 15.86
N PRO A 74 -3.10 -24.35 17.15
CA PRO A 74 -2.16 -24.73 18.21
C PRO A 74 -1.63 -26.15 17.97
N LYS A 75 -0.41 -26.43 18.42
CA LYS A 75 0.05 -27.83 18.48
C LYS A 75 -0.77 -28.57 19.54
N LEU A 76 -1.20 -29.78 19.22
CA LEU A 76 -1.90 -30.66 20.15
C LEU A 76 -1.09 -31.94 20.31
N VAL A 77 -1.17 -32.56 21.48
CA VAL A 77 -0.56 -33.87 21.71
C VAL A 77 -1.44 -34.92 21.03
N ASP A 78 -0.85 -35.72 20.15
CA ASP A 78 -1.50 -36.90 19.59
C ASP A 78 -1.49 -38.00 20.65
N GLU A 79 -2.66 -38.31 21.22
CA GLU A 79 -2.82 -39.31 22.29
C GLU A 79 -2.36 -40.72 21.87
N ARG A 80 -2.22 -41.01 20.58
CA ARG A 80 -1.81 -42.33 20.07
C ARG A 80 -0.30 -42.53 20.13
N ILE A 81 0.47 -41.45 20.02
CA ILE A 81 1.94 -41.49 19.94
C ILE A 81 2.62 -40.67 21.05
N GLY A 82 1.88 -39.83 21.77
CA GLY A 82 2.37 -38.99 22.86
C GLY A 82 3.14 -37.74 22.42
N GLU A 83 3.15 -37.43 21.12
CA GLU A 83 3.96 -36.35 20.54
C GLU A 83 3.11 -35.14 20.15
N GLU A 84 3.70 -33.94 20.20
CA GLU A 84 3.04 -32.72 19.71
C GLU A 84 2.97 -32.69 18.17
N VAL A 85 1.76 -32.62 17.64
CA VAL A 85 1.49 -32.52 16.21
C VAL A 85 0.93 -31.14 15.85
N LYS A 86 1.24 -30.67 14.64
CA LYS A 86 0.64 -29.44 14.10
C LYS A 86 -0.83 -29.70 13.81
N THR A 87 -1.68 -28.73 14.13
CA THR A 87 -3.07 -28.74 13.69
C THR A 87 -3.31 -27.73 12.59
N TRP A 88 -4.37 -27.97 11.82
CA TRP A 88 -4.82 -27.08 10.75
C TRP A 88 -6.30 -26.81 10.98
N ILE A 89 -6.69 -25.54 10.88
CA ILE A 89 -8.05 -25.08 11.08
C ILE A 89 -8.56 -24.55 9.75
N PHE A 90 -9.76 -24.98 9.40
CA PHE A 90 -10.54 -24.48 8.27
C PHE A 90 -11.79 -23.80 8.82
N VAL A 91 -11.98 -22.52 8.49
CA VAL A 91 -13.16 -21.74 8.86
C VAL A 91 -13.83 -21.27 7.57
N MET A 92 -15.15 -21.46 7.49
CA MET A 92 -15.96 -20.95 6.40
C MET A 92 -17.14 -20.18 6.97
N VAL A 93 -17.28 -18.93 6.54
CA VAL A 93 -18.39 -18.06 6.92
C VAL A 93 -19.14 -17.67 5.65
N LEU A 94 -20.40 -18.05 5.57
CA LEU A 94 -21.31 -17.67 4.51
C LEU A 94 -21.98 -16.33 4.87
N PHE A 95 -22.00 -15.37 3.95
CA PHE A 95 -22.63 -14.06 4.14
C PHE A 95 -23.67 -13.77 3.06
#